data_AF-A0A4Q5R2K7-F1
#
_entry.id   AF-A0A4Q5R2K7-F1
#
_cell.length_a   1.000
_cell.length_b   1.000
_cell.length_c   1.000
_cell.angle_alpha   90.00
_cell.angle_beta   90.00
_cell.angle_gamma   90.00
#
_symmetry.space_group_name_H-M   'P 1'
#
loop_
_entity.id
_entity.type
_entity.pdbx_description
1 polymer ?
#
loop_
_entity_poly.entity_id
_entity_poly.type
_entity_poly.pdbx_seq_one_letter_code
_entity_poly.pdbx_strand_id
1 'polypeptide(L)'
;TLDSREPDFVVRGANQDWEGQSLYELYTTNFTPFEWHAAIFERARQRGMMGFSSPFGIEAIEFLESVGCPAYKIASFENNWPDLIRRAAQTGKPVIVSTGMASLADLERLVRIVRGEGNEQLVLLKCTSTYPAEPHNTNLRTIPHLRELFDCQVGLSDHTMGTGVSVAATVLGATVIEKHLTLSRADGGPDASFSMEPTEMAHLVHECRQAQQALGGVFYGPTPAERKSLAFRRSIYVVQDVAEGEILTADNVRIIRPGYGLPPHELPRVLGRPARQAVRRGTALSWAMV
;
A
#
# COMPACT_ATOMS: atom_id res chain seq x y z
N THR A 1 11.73 -29.20 -12.01
CA THR A 1 12.57 -29.92 -11.05
C THR A 1 12.83 -31.34 -11.53
N LEU A 2 13.74 -32.08 -10.90
CA LEU A 2 14.05 -33.48 -11.22
C LEU A 2 13.25 -34.42 -10.32
N ASP A 3 12.75 -35.53 -10.86
CA ASP A 3 12.24 -36.67 -10.09
C ASP A 3 13.39 -37.33 -9.32
N SER A 4 13.68 -36.81 -8.13
CA SER A 4 14.82 -37.19 -7.31
C SER A 4 14.52 -36.99 -5.83
N ARG A 5 15.00 -37.92 -5.00
CA ARG A 5 14.99 -37.83 -3.53
C ARG A 5 16.39 -37.65 -2.95
N GLU A 6 17.36 -37.25 -3.77
CA GLU A 6 18.68 -36.83 -3.28
C GLU A 6 18.53 -35.65 -2.29
N PRO A 7 19.45 -35.49 -1.31
CA PRO A 7 19.30 -34.53 -0.22
C PRO A 7 18.96 -33.10 -0.65
N ASP A 8 19.51 -32.63 -1.77
CA ASP A 8 19.31 -31.27 -2.29
C ASP A 8 17.91 -31.05 -2.90
N PHE A 9 17.19 -32.13 -3.24
CA PHE A 9 15.84 -32.08 -3.81
C PHE A 9 14.74 -32.30 -2.77
N VAL A 10 15.08 -32.55 -1.50
CA VAL A 10 14.13 -32.78 -0.41
C VAL A 10 14.06 -31.53 0.48
N VAL A 11 12.84 -31.03 0.71
CA VAL A 11 12.63 -29.82 1.51
C VAL A 11 12.96 -30.09 2.98
N ARG A 12 13.78 -29.20 3.58
CA ARG A 12 14.17 -29.24 5.00
C ARG A 12 14.24 -27.84 5.61
N GLY A 13 13.48 -27.59 6.67
CA GLY A 13 13.60 -26.39 7.52
C GLY A 13 13.12 -25.07 6.91
N ALA A 14 12.43 -25.10 5.76
CA ALA A 14 12.00 -23.90 5.03
C ALA A 14 10.49 -23.61 5.19
N ASN A 15 9.64 -24.64 5.12
CA ASN A 15 8.20 -24.55 5.27
C ASN A 15 7.70 -25.86 5.89
N GLN A 16 6.95 -25.76 7.00
CA GLN A 16 6.41 -26.94 7.69
C GLN A 16 5.43 -27.73 6.81
N ASP A 17 4.69 -27.06 5.94
CA ASP A 17 3.72 -27.68 5.03
C ASP A 17 4.40 -28.53 3.94
N TRP A 18 5.70 -28.31 3.69
CA TRP A 18 6.47 -28.95 2.61
C TRP A 18 7.54 -29.93 3.13
N GLU A 19 7.75 -30.00 4.44
CA GLU A 19 8.86 -30.72 5.07
C GLU A 19 8.91 -32.21 4.64
N GLY A 20 10.09 -32.67 4.20
CA GLY A 20 10.35 -34.07 3.86
C GLY A 20 9.85 -34.53 2.49
N GLN A 21 9.11 -33.69 1.75
CA GLN A 21 8.72 -33.96 0.37
C GLN A 21 9.88 -33.68 -0.59
N SER A 22 9.96 -34.43 -1.70
CA SER A 22 10.80 -33.98 -2.81
C SER A 22 10.14 -32.81 -3.55
N LEU A 23 10.95 -31.94 -4.16
CA LEU A 23 10.43 -30.86 -4.99
C LEU A 23 9.56 -31.40 -6.15
N TYR A 24 9.89 -32.59 -6.67
CA TYR A 24 9.10 -33.24 -7.72
C TYR A 24 7.71 -33.63 -7.21
N GLU A 25 7.64 -34.33 -6.08
CA GLU A 25 6.37 -34.68 -5.43
C GLU A 25 5.52 -33.44 -5.15
N LEU A 26 6.13 -32.42 -4.55
CA LEU A 26 5.45 -31.16 -4.23
C LEU A 26 4.79 -30.54 -5.46
N TYR A 27 5.53 -30.41 -6.57
CA TYR A 27 4.98 -29.78 -7.78
C TYR A 27 4.03 -30.69 -8.55
N THR A 28 4.30 -32.00 -8.66
CA THR A 28 3.42 -32.93 -9.36
C THR A 28 2.09 -33.10 -8.63
N THR A 29 2.05 -32.97 -7.30
CA THR A 29 0.79 -33.01 -6.55
C THR A 29 0.00 -31.70 -6.64
N ASN A 30 0.67 -30.55 -6.73
CA ASN A 30 0.02 -29.24 -6.57
C ASN A 30 -0.08 -28.40 -7.85
N PHE A 31 0.45 -28.85 -9.00
CA PHE A 31 0.32 -28.10 -10.23
C PHE A 31 -1.14 -28.01 -10.69
N THR A 32 -1.51 -26.86 -11.25
CA THR A 32 -2.81 -26.70 -11.90
C THR A 32 -2.76 -27.39 -13.26
N PRO A 33 -3.70 -28.30 -13.59
CA PRO A 33 -3.72 -28.95 -14.90
C PRO A 33 -3.78 -27.93 -16.05
N PHE A 34 -2.99 -28.16 -17.10
CA PHE A 34 -2.87 -27.23 -18.23
C PHE A 34 -4.24 -26.97 -18.88
N GLU A 35 -5.04 -28.01 -19.06
CA GLU A 35 -6.36 -27.93 -19.68
C GLU A 35 -7.37 -27.10 -18.89
N TRP A 36 -7.12 -26.79 -17.61
CA TRP A 36 -7.98 -25.92 -16.80
C TRP A 36 -7.78 -24.43 -17.09
N HIS A 37 -6.60 -24.03 -17.57
CA HIS A 37 -6.23 -22.61 -17.65
C HIS A 37 -7.14 -21.83 -18.60
N ALA A 38 -7.49 -22.37 -19.77
CA ALA A 38 -8.38 -21.69 -20.71
C ALA A 38 -9.74 -21.37 -20.06
N ALA A 39 -10.33 -22.32 -19.32
CA ALA A 39 -11.58 -22.11 -18.60
C ALA A 39 -11.43 -21.11 -17.45
N ILE A 40 -10.31 -21.12 -16.72
CA ILE A 40 -10.01 -20.18 -15.63
C ILE A 40 -9.89 -18.74 -16.17
N PHE A 41 -9.12 -18.54 -17.23
CA PHE A 41 -8.91 -17.22 -17.85
C PHE A 41 -10.22 -16.67 -18.43
N GLU A 42 -11.00 -17.51 -19.13
CA GLU A 42 -12.31 -17.12 -19.64
C GLU A 42 -13.26 -16.76 -18.49
N ARG A 43 -13.24 -17.52 -17.39
CA ARG A 43 -14.05 -17.21 -16.21
C ARG A 43 -13.64 -15.90 -15.56
N ALA A 44 -12.35 -15.60 -15.46
CA ALA A 44 -11.85 -14.32 -14.96
C ALA A 44 -12.37 -13.16 -15.82
N ARG A 45 -12.27 -13.30 -17.15
CA ARG A 45 -12.76 -12.30 -18.12
C ARG A 45 -14.25 -12.06 -18.00
N GLN A 46 -15.07 -13.11 -17.89
CA GLN A 46 -16.52 -13.00 -17.67
C GLN A 46 -16.89 -12.27 -16.37
N ARG A 47 -15.99 -12.24 -15.39
CA ARG A 47 -16.15 -11.52 -14.12
C ARG A 47 -15.51 -10.13 -14.12
N GLY A 48 -14.97 -9.68 -15.26
CA GLY A 48 -14.29 -8.39 -15.36
C GLY A 48 -12.94 -8.36 -14.65
N MET A 49 -12.32 -9.51 -14.40
CA MET A 49 -10.99 -9.63 -13.79
C MET A 49 -9.94 -9.91 -14.86
N MET A 50 -8.74 -9.36 -14.66
CA MET A 50 -7.57 -9.68 -15.47
C MET A 50 -6.92 -10.96 -14.94
N GLY A 51 -7.08 -12.07 -15.65
CA GLY A 51 -6.35 -13.30 -15.34
C GLY A 51 -4.93 -13.23 -15.89
N PHE A 52 -3.93 -13.42 -15.05
CA PHE A 52 -2.51 -13.58 -15.43
C PHE A 52 -1.87 -14.66 -14.55
N SER A 53 -0.67 -15.13 -14.89
CA SER A 53 -0.04 -16.24 -14.19
C SER A 53 1.48 -16.09 -14.06
N SER A 54 2.06 -16.95 -13.23
CA SER A 54 3.51 -17.06 -13.04
C SER A 54 4.06 -18.24 -13.86
N PRO A 55 4.89 -18.00 -14.89
CA PRO A 55 5.57 -19.08 -15.59
C PRO A 55 6.75 -19.60 -14.77
N PHE A 56 6.86 -20.91 -14.60
CA PHE A 56 7.98 -21.60 -13.94
C PHE A 56 8.90 -22.33 -14.94
N GLY A 57 8.77 -22.02 -16.23
CA GLY A 57 9.52 -22.59 -17.34
C GLY A 57 9.31 -21.79 -18.62
N ILE A 58 10.17 -21.98 -19.61
CA ILE A 58 10.11 -21.24 -20.88
C ILE A 58 8.86 -21.63 -21.67
N GLU A 59 8.54 -22.91 -21.70
CA GLU A 59 7.36 -23.48 -22.37
C GLU A 59 6.06 -22.97 -21.74
N ALA A 60 6.08 -22.63 -20.44
CA ALA A 60 4.93 -22.05 -19.77
C ALA A 60 4.58 -20.65 -20.30
N ILE A 61 5.58 -19.88 -20.77
CA ILE A 61 5.32 -18.57 -21.40
C ILE A 61 4.54 -18.77 -22.70
N GLU A 62 4.95 -19.71 -23.55
CA GLU A 62 4.30 -20.01 -24.82
C GLU A 62 2.87 -20.53 -24.60
N PHE A 63 2.69 -21.40 -23.60
CA PHE A 63 1.37 -21.86 -23.20
C PHE A 63 0.48 -20.70 -22.72
N LEU A 64 1.01 -19.81 -21.87
CA LEU A 64 0.28 -18.64 -21.39
C LEU A 64 -0.09 -17.66 -22.52
N GLU A 65 0.73 -17.54 -23.56
CA GLU A 65 0.36 -16.80 -24.77
C GLU A 65 -0.85 -17.40 -25.48
N SER A 66 -0.93 -18.73 -25.55
CA SER A 66 -2.05 -19.43 -26.20
C SER A 66 -3.41 -19.18 -25.54
N VAL A 67 -3.41 -18.84 -24.24
CA VAL A 67 -4.63 -18.50 -23.48
C VAL A 67 -4.84 -16.99 -23.30
N GLY A 68 -4.04 -16.16 -23.98
CA GLY A 68 -4.20 -14.71 -23.98
C GLY A 68 -3.77 -14.03 -22.67
N CYS A 69 -2.72 -14.56 -22.01
CA CYS A 69 -2.21 -13.98 -20.77
C CYS A 69 -1.74 -12.52 -20.98
N PRO A 70 -2.25 -11.54 -20.21
CA PRO A 70 -2.00 -10.11 -20.46
C PRO A 70 -0.73 -9.58 -19.78
N ALA A 71 -0.17 -10.32 -18.82
CA ALA A 71 1.02 -9.96 -18.05
C ALA A 71 1.69 -11.23 -17.50
N TYR A 72 2.94 -11.12 -17.06
CA TYR A 72 3.67 -12.24 -16.46
C TYR A 72 4.17 -11.90 -15.07
N LYS A 73 3.98 -12.82 -14.14
CA LYS A 73 4.51 -12.71 -12.78
C LYS A 73 5.72 -13.63 -12.63
N ILE A 74 6.93 -13.09 -12.50
CA ILE A 74 8.13 -13.86 -12.15
C ILE A 74 8.17 -13.99 -10.62
N ALA A 75 8.17 -15.22 -10.12
CA ALA A 75 8.25 -15.51 -8.69
C ALA A 75 9.68 -15.29 -8.15
N SER A 76 9.80 -15.23 -6.81
CA SER A 76 11.08 -14.88 -6.17
C SER A 76 12.16 -15.93 -6.39
N PHE A 77 11.81 -17.20 -6.58
CA PHE A 77 12.79 -18.26 -6.84
C PHE A 77 13.29 -18.23 -8.28
N GLU A 78 12.52 -17.64 -9.20
CA GLU A 78 12.84 -17.52 -10.62
C GLU A 78 13.47 -16.16 -10.99
N ASN A 79 13.56 -15.22 -10.05
CA ASN A 79 14.08 -13.86 -10.32
C ASN A 79 15.58 -13.81 -10.63
N ASN A 80 16.28 -14.95 -10.51
CA ASN A 80 17.67 -15.13 -10.87
C ASN A 80 17.86 -15.89 -12.20
N TRP A 81 16.80 -16.21 -12.94
CA TRP A 81 16.85 -16.96 -14.19
C TRP A 81 16.77 -16.04 -15.42
N PRO A 82 17.92 -15.71 -16.07
CA PRO A 82 17.95 -14.68 -17.11
C PRO A 82 17.10 -15.01 -18.34
N ASP A 83 17.05 -16.27 -18.75
CA ASP A 83 16.35 -16.67 -19.97
C ASP A 83 14.84 -16.60 -19.81
N LEU A 84 14.30 -16.98 -18.65
CA LEU A 84 12.88 -16.83 -18.34
C LEU A 84 12.47 -15.35 -18.35
N ILE A 85 13.25 -14.50 -17.67
CA ILE A 85 13.02 -13.06 -17.60
C ILE A 85 13.07 -12.45 -19.00
N ARG A 86 14.06 -12.84 -19.81
CA ARG A 86 14.20 -12.37 -21.20
C ARG A 86 13.00 -12.77 -22.05
N ARG A 87 12.58 -14.05 -22.00
CA ARG A 87 11.44 -14.51 -22.80
C ARG A 87 10.13 -13.83 -22.38
N ALA A 88 9.93 -13.59 -21.09
CA ALA A 88 8.77 -12.82 -20.62
C ALA A 88 8.83 -11.37 -21.14
N ALA A 89 9.99 -10.72 -21.08
CA ALA A 89 10.17 -9.36 -21.55
C ALA A 89 9.95 -9.21 -23.07
N GLN A 90 10.42 -10.18 -23.87
CA GLN A 90 10.28 -10.21 -25.34
C GLN A 90 8.82 -10.25 -25.84
N THR A 91 7.87 -10.65 -25.00
CA THR A 91 6.45 -10.59 -25.34
C THR A 91 5.92 -9.15 -25.46
N GLY A 92 6.66 -8.16 -24.94
CA GLY A 92 6.23 -6.77 -24.88
C GLY A 92 5.08 -6.52 -23.88
N LYS A 93 4.76 -7.50 -23.03
CA LYS A 93 3.71 -7.40 -22.00
C LYS A 93 4.30 -6.96 -20.65
N PRO A 94 3.48 -6.44 -19.71
CA PRO A 94 3.94 -6.13 -18.37
C PRO A 94 4.59 -7.34 -17.68
N VAL A 95 5.73 -7.10 -17.05
CA VAL A 95 6.46 -8.08 -16.24
C VAL A 95 6.46 -7.61 -14.79
N ILE A 96 5.85 -8.42 -13.93
CA ILE A 96 5.81 -8.21 -12.47
C ILE A 96 6.81 -9.18 -11.87
N VAL A 97 7.75 -8.73 -11.05
CA VAL A 97 8.78 -9.61 -10.48
C VAL A 97 8.83 -9.47 -8.96
N SER A 98 8.66 -10.58 -8.23
CA SER A 98 8.93 -10.58 -6.79
C SER A 98 10.43 -10.61 -6.52
N THR A 99 10.87 -9.78 -5.58
CA THR A 99 12.30 -9.56 -5.27
C THR A 99 12.74 -10.26 -3.99
N GLY A 100 12.10 -11.37 -3.61
CA GLY A 100 12.52 -12.15 -2.45
C GLY A 100 13.93 -12.71 -2.67
N MET A 101 14.78 -12.69 -1.63
CA MET A 101 16.18 -13.16 -1.63
C MET A 101 17.15 -12.41 -2.59
N ALA A 102 16.64 -11.61 -3.52
CA ALA A 102 17.45 -10.91 -4.51
C ALA A 102 18.33 -9.84 -3.87
N SER A 103 19.63 -9.87 -4.18
CA SER A 103 20.55 -8.78 -3.88
C SER A 103 20.33 -7.61 -4.82
N LEU A 104 20.91 -6.45 -4.49
CA LEU A 104 20.87 -5.31 -5.41
C LEU A 104 21.48 -5.63 -6.79
N ALA A 105 22.54 -6.45 -6.84
CA ALA A 105 23.17 -6.87 -8.08
C ALA A 105 22.29 -7.82 -8.91
N ASP A 106 21.47 -8.66 -8.26
CA ASP A 106 20.47 -9.49 -8.96
C ASP A 106 19.41 -8.60 -9.60
N LEU A 107 18.92 -7.60 -8.86
CA LEU A 107 17.90 -6.66 -9.35
C LEU A 107 18.42 -5.80 -10.50
N GLU A 108 19.66 -5.31 -10.42
CA GLU A 108 20.29 -4.57 -11.53
C GLU A 108 20.36 -5.44 -12.80
N ARG A 109 20.81 -6.69 -12.68
CA ARG A 109 20.84 -7.64 -13.80
C ARG A 109 19.45 -7.87 -14.39
N LEU A 110 18.46 -8.13 -13.54
CA LEU A 110 17.08 -8.35 -13.95
C LEU A 110 16.51 -7.15 -14.72
N VAL A 111 16.63 -5.95 -14.15
CA VAL A 111 16.12 -4.71 -14.76
C VAL A 111 16.79 -4.46 -16.10
N ARG A 112 18.10 -4.70 -16.19
CA ARG A 112 18.86 -4.58 -17.43
C ARG A 112 18.40 -5.56 -18.51
N ILE A 113 18.06 -6.81 -18.13
CA ILE A 113 17.52 -7.79 -19.07
C ILE A 113 16.18 -7.31 -19.62
N VAL A 114 15.25 -6.94 -18.74
CA VAL A 114 13.90 -6.51 -19.15
C VAL A 114 13.96 -5.29 -20.09
N ARG A 115 14.73 -4.26 -19.70
CA ARG A 115 14.92 -3.05 -20.53
C ARG A 115 15.73 -3.32 -21.80
N GLY A 116 16.67 -4.26 -21.76
CA GLY A 116 17.48 -4.66 -22.92
C GLY A 116 16.66 -5.24 -24.06
N GLU A 117 15.51 -5.84 -23.75
CA GLU A 117 14.52 -6.31 -24.73
C GLU A 117 13.54 -5.21 -25.19
N GLY A 118 13.75 -3.96 -24.77
CA GLY A 118 12.90 -2.81 -25.12
C GLY A 118 11.58 -2.74 -24.33
N ASN A 119 11.45 -3.48 -23.22
CA ASN A 119 10.24 -3.51 -22.41
C ASN A 119 10.40 -2.63 -21.16
N GLU A 120 9.64 -1.53 -21.08
CA GLU A 120 9.64 -0.61 -19.93
C GLU A 120 8.49 -0.89 -18.94
N GLN A 121 7.66 -1.91 -19.18
CA GLN A 121 6.50 -2.24 -18.36
C GLN A 121 6.88 -3.15 -17.19
N LEU A 122 7.79 -2.69 -16.34
CA LEU A 122 8.30 -3.44 -15.19
C LEU A 122 7.64 -3.00 -13.88
N VAL A 123 7.20 -3.99 -13.10
CA VAL A 123 6.80 -3.81 -11.69
C VAL A 123 7.67 -4.70 -10.81
N LEU A 124 8.31 -4.13 -9.78
CA LEU A 124 9.02 -4.91 -8.76
C LEU A 124 8.15 -5.06 -7.52
N LEU A 125 8.02 -6.26 -6.97
CA LEU A 125 7.33 -6.49 -5.70
C LEU A 125 8.35 -6.76 -4.60
N LYS A 126 8.40 -5.88 -3.60
CA LYS A 126 9.11 -6.24 -2.36
C LYS A 126 8.46 -7.51 -1.81
N CYS A 127 9.27 -8.50 -1.48
CA CYS A 127 8.81 -9.79 -1.02
C CYS A 127 9.74 -10.31 0.09
N THR A 128 9.19 -10.99 1.09
CA THR A 128 9.96 -11.82 2.03
C THR A 128 9.49 -13.26 1.85
N SER A 129 10.38 -14.13 1.37
CA SER A 129 10.09 -15.52 1.00
C SER A 129 10.16 -16.47 2.21
N THR A 130 9.41 -16.14 3.27
CA THR A 130 9.15 -17.00 4.42
C THR A 130 7.64 -17.14 4.55
N TYR A 131 7.16 -18.32 4.93
CA TYR A 131 5.75 -18.69 4.84
C TYR A 131 5.27 -19.27 6.18
N PRO A 132 4.58 -18.48 7.04
CA PRO A 132 4.30 -17.05 6.89
C PRO A 132 5.55 -16.17 7.13
N ALA A 133 5.47 -14.92 6.66
CA ALA A 133 6.45 -13.89 6.97
C ALA A 133 6.06 -13.14 8.25
N GLU A 134 7.04 -12.55 8.92
CA GLU A 134 6.85 -11.80 10.14
C GLU A 134 6.99 -10.30 9.86
N PRO A 135 6.12 -9.42 10.41
CA PRO A 135 6.18 -7.99 10.12
C PRO A 135 7.57 -7.34 10.32
N HIS A 136 8.34 -7.84 11.29
CA HIS A 136 9.68 -7.31 11.60
C HIS A 136 10.73 -7.64 10.52
N ASN A 137 10.49 -8.61 9.64
CA ASN A 137 11.41 -9.02 8.58
C ASN A 137 10.95 -8.59 7.16
N THR A 138 9.79 -7.92 7.03
CA THR A 138 9.26 -7.48 5.74
C THR A 138 10.07 -6.34 5.11
N ASN A 139 10.63 -5.44 5.92
CA ASN A 139 11.47 -4.31 5.48
C ASN A 139 10.79 -3.37 4.44
N LEU A 140 9.58 -2.87 4.75
CA LEU A 140 8.77 -2.08 3.81
C LEU A 140 9.41 -0.77 3.31
N ARG A 141 10.37 -0.19 4.03
CA ARG A 141 11.14 0.98 3.57
C ARG A 141 11.91 0.73 2.26
N THR A 142 12.07 -0.54 1.89
CA THR A 142 12.63 -0.95 0.60
C THR A 142 11.75 -0.53 -0.58
N ILE A 143 10.43 -0.39 -0.40
CA ILE A 143 9.49 -0.05 -1.47
C ILE A 143 9.81 1.32 -2.10
N PRO A 144 9.84 2.43 -1.34
CA PRO A 144 10.19 3.72 -1.93
C PRO A 144 11.63 3.77 -2.48
N HIS A 145 12.57 3.06 -1.84
CA HIS A 145 13.95 2.99 -2.31
C HIS A 145 14.09 2.26 -3.66
N LEU A 146 13.41 1.13 -3.86
CA LEU A 146 13.39 0.42 -5.14
C LEU A 146 12.81 1.29 -6.26
N ARG A 147 11.77 2.07 -5.95
CA ARG A 147 11.14 2.99 -6.91
C ARG A 147 12.13 4.06 -7.34
N GLU A 148 12.80 4.70 -6.39
CA GLU A 148 13.82 5.71 -6.67
C GLU A 148 14.99 5.14 -7.47
N LEU A 149 15.46 3.94 -7.11
CA LEU A 149 16.66 3.36 -7.69
C LEU A 149 16.46 2.84 -9.11
N PHE A 150 15.31 2.23 -9.39
CA PHE A 150 15.05 1.59 -10.70
C PHE A 150 14.09 2.36 -11.58
N ASP A 151 13.46 3.43 -11.08
CA ASP A 151 12.46 4.23 -11.80
C ASP A 151 11.37 3.34 -12.43
N CYS A 152 10.71 2.55 -11.58
CA CYS A 152 9.65 1.65 -11.98
C CYS A 152 8.53 1.61 -10.94
N GLN A 153 7.42 0.96 -11.30
CA GLN A 153 6.37 0.68 -10.34
C GLN A 153 6.87 -0.33 -9.31
N VAL A 154 6.48 -0.13 -8.05
CA VAL A 154 6.89 -1.01 -6.95
C VAL A 154 5.67 -1.34 -6.10
N GLY A 155 5.49 -2.62 -5.81
CA GLY A 155 4.44 -3.15 -4.96
C GLY A 155 4.98 -4.03 -3.83
N LEU A 156 4.08 -4.79 -3.21
CA LEU A 156 4.38 -5.77 -2.18
C LEU A 156 3.75 -7.13 -2.55
N SER A 157 4.55 -8.19 -2.44
CA SER A 157 4.10 -9.58 -2.39
C SER A 157 4.24 -10.04 -0.94
N ASP A 158 3.10 -10.22 -0.27
CA ASP A 158 2.99 -10.23 1.19
C ASP A 158 2.59 -11.61 1.73
N HIS A 159 3.48 -12.24 2.49
CA HIS A 159 3.23 -13.52 3.16
C HIS A 159 2.96 -13.39 4.67
N THR A 160 2.78 -12.17 5.21
CA THR A 160 2.44 -12.02 6.63
C THR A 160 1.00 -12.39 6.93
N MET A 161 0.68 -12.66 8.20
CA MET A 161 -0.71 -12.76 8.62
C MET A 161 -1.38 -11.37 8.66
N GLY A 162 -2.70 -11.33 8.44
CA GLY A 162 -3.51 -10.11 8.52
C GLY A 162 -3.24 -9.06 7.42
N THR A 163 -3.68 -7.83 7.66
CA THR A 163 -3.70 -6.75 6.64
C THR A 163 -2.69 -5.63 6.89
N GLY A 164 -2.19 -5.49 8.12
CA GLY A 164 -1.46 -4.29 8.56
C GLY A 164 -0.20 -3.98 7.73
N VAL A 165 0.54 -5.01 7.33
CA VAL A 165 1.76 -4.87 6.52
C VAL A 165 1.44 -4.38 5.11
N SER A 166 0.44 -4.98 4.45
CA SER A 166 -0.05 -4.54 3.15
C SER A 166 -0.59 -3.10 3.17
N VAL A 167 -1.34 -2.73 4.21
CA VAL A 167 -1.84 -1.35 4.39
C VAL A 167 -0.69 -0.35 4.57
N ALA A 168 0.31 -0.69 5.38
CA ALA A 168 1.50 0.14 5.56
C ALA A 168 2.31 0.28 4.25
N ALA A 169 2.36 -0.77 3.43
CA ALA A 169 3.01 -0.75 2.13
C ALA A 169 2.31 0.23 1.16
N THR A 170 0.98 0.28 1.16
CA THR A 170 0.20 1.28 0.41
C THR A 170 0.64 2.70 0.77
N VAL A 171 0.81 3.00 2.06
CA VAL A 171 1.24 4.32 2.54
C VAL A 171 2.67 4.66 2.10
N LEU A 172 3.53 3.65 1.99
CA LEU A 172 4.89 3.78 1.44
C LEU A 172 4.93 3.81 -0.10
N GLY A 173 3.75 3.91 -0.72
CA GLY A 173 3.54 4.11 -2.13
C GLY A 173 3.44 2.82 -2.94
N ALA A 174 3.30 1.64 -2.34
CA ALA A 174 3.10 0.41 -3.11
C ALA A 174 1.93 0.55 -4.10
N THR A 175 2.15 0.19 -5.37
CA THR A 175 1.12 0.29 -6.43
C THR A 175 0.46 -1.04 -6.77
N VAL A 176 1.01 -2.14 -6.25
CA VAL A 176 0.45 -3.49 -6.33
C VAL A 176 0.57 -4.14 -4.96
N ILE A 177 -0.48 -4.83 -4.51
CA ILE A 177 -0.48 -5.68 -3.31
C ILE A 177 -0.89 -7.09 -3.75
N GLU A 178 -0.05 -8.07 -3.47
CA GLU A 178 -0.25 -9.48 -3.76
C GLU A 178 -0.32 -10.27 -2.45
N LYS A 179 -1.37 -11.11 -2.33
CA LYS A 179 -1.67 -11.97 -1.18
C LYS A 179 -2.21 -13.29 -1.69
N HIS A 180 -1.86 -14.38 -1.01
CA HIS A 180 -2.48 -15.68 -1.27
C HIS A 180 -3.96 -15.66 -0.82
N LEU A 181 -4.80 -16.37 -1.56
CA LEU A 181 -6.25 -16.47 -1.33
C LEU A 181 -6.65 -17.94 -1.33
N THR A 182 -7.46 -18.33 -0.36
CA THR A 182 -8.16 -19.62 -0.32
C THR A 182 -9.65 -19.38 -0.08
N LEU A 183 -10.50 -20.37 -0.41
CA LEU A 183 -11.91 -20.33 -0.03
C LEU A 183 -12.10 -20.59 1.47
N SER A 184 -11.29 -21.49 2.01
CA SER A 184 -11.32 -21.96 3.39
C SER A 184 -9.94 -22.53 3.72
N ARG A 185 -9.32 -22.07 4.81
CA ARG A 185 -8.04 -22.66 5.26
C ARG A 185 -8.21 -24.11 5.71
N ALA A 186 -9.41 -24.46 6.17
CA ALA A 186 -9.73 -25.80 6.66
C ALA A 186 -9.71 -26.87 5.54
N ASP A 187 -9.77 -26.45 4.28
CA ASP A 187 -9.73 -27.35 3.12
C ASP A 187 -8.29 -27.87 2.86
N GLY A 188 -7.29 -27.29 3.53
CA GLY A 188 -5.88 -27.65 3.39
C GLY A 188 -5.29 -27.17 2.06
N GLY A 189 -4.14 -27.73 1.70
CA GLY A 189 -3.34 -27.33 0.54
C GLY A 189 -2.00 -26.69 0.96
N PRO A 190 -1.06 -26.56 0.02
CA PRO A 190 0.35 -26.28 0.30
C PRO A 190 0.61 -24.89 0.89
N ASP A 191 -0.33 -23.96 0.71
CA ASP A 191 -0.25 -22.56 1.14
C ASP A 191 -1.45 -22.12 2.00
N ALA A 192 -2.33 -23.04 2.38
CA ALA A 192 -3.61 -22.70 2.99
C ALA A 192 -3.46 -22.05 4.37
N SER A 193 -2.45 -22.46 5.14
CA SER A 193 -2.20 -22.04 6.52
C SER A 193 -2.04 -20.51 6.66
N PHE A 194 -1.46 -19.84 5.66
CA PHE A 194 -1.19 -18.40 5.66
C PHE A 194 -1.99 -17.61 4.61
N SER A 195 -2.77 -18.28 3.76
CA SER A 195 -3.63 -17.63 2.77
C SER A 195 -4.76 -16.83 3.42
N MET A 196 -5.24 -15.78 2.77
CA MET A 196 -6.46 -15.07 3.19
C MET A 196 -7.72 -15.82 2.75
N GLU A 197 -8.76 -15.77 3.57
CA GLU A 197 -10.11 -16.15 3.19
C GLU A 197 -10.85 -14.96 2.55
N PRO A 198 -12.00 -15.17 1.87
CA PRO A 198 -12.64 -14.11 1.07
C PRO A 198 -13.03 -12.86 1.88
N THR A 199 -13.44 -13.02 3.13
CA THR A 199 -13.80 -11.90 4.02
C THR A 199 -12.58 -11.07 4.41
N GLU A 200 -11.44 -11.72 4.67
CA GLU A 200 -10.17 -11.06 5.00
C GLU A 200 -9.58 -10.35 3.79
N MET A 201 -9.67 -10.96 2.59
CA MET A 201 -9.27 -10.31 1.34
C MET A 201 -10.13 -9.07 1.05
N ALA A 202 -11.45 -9.15 1.27
CA ALA A 202 -12.33 -7.99 1.13
C ALA A 202 -11.97 -6.88 2.13
N HIS A 203 -11.65 -7.23 3.37
CA HIS A 203 -11.17 -6.31 4.39
C HIS A 203 -9.83 -5.67 3.99
N LEU A 204 -8.87 -6.46 3.48
CA LEU A 204 -7.60 -5.95 2.96
C LEU A 204 -7.83 -4.89 1.87
N VAL A 205 -8.65 -5.21 0.87
CA VAL A 205 -8.95 -4.28 -0.23
C VAL A 205 -9.59 -2.99 0.29
N HIS A 206 -10.50 -3.10 1.26
CA HIS A 206 -11.12 -1.94 1.89
C HIS A 206 -10.08 -1.04 2.58
N GLU A 207 -9.25 -1.63 3.45
CA GLU A 207 -8.25 -0.88 4.23
C GLU A 207 -7.16 -0.26 3.35
N CYS A 208 -6.66 -0.98 2.33
CA CYS A 208 -5.71 -0.41 1.37
C CYS A 208 -6.31 0.78 0.61
N ARG A 209 -7.61 0.73 0.25
CA ARG A 209 -8.28 1.87 -0.39
C ARG A 209 -8.45 3.05 0.57
N GLN A 210 -8.84 2.80 1.82
CA GLN A 210 -8.94 3.87 2.83
C GLN A 210 -7.58 4.52 3.09
N ALA A 211 -6.53 3.73 3.25
CA ALA A 211 -5.17 4.24 3.44
C ALA A 211 -4.69 5.07 2.24
N GLN A 212 -4.96 4.61 1.01
CA GLN A 212 -4.62 5.36 -0.21
C GLN A 212 -5.35 6.71 -0.26
N GLN A 213 -6.64 6.74 0.07
CA GLN A 213 -7.43 7.98 0.10
C GLN A 213 -6.96 8.94 1.20
N ALA A 214 -6.54 8.40 2.35
CA ALA A 214 -6.10 9.17 3.51
C ALA A 214 -4.72 9.83 3.32
N LEU A 215 -3.88 9.34 2.40
CA LEU A 215 -2.55 9.92 2.13
C LEU A 215 -2.61 11.42 1.82
N GLY A 216 -3.57 11.84 1.00
CA GLY A 216 -3.75 13.24 0.61
C GLY A 216 -2.45 13.91 0.14
N GLY A 217 -2.26 15.17 0.57
CA GLY A 217 -1.02 15.91 0.37
C GLY A 217 -0.73 16.77 1.60
N VAL A 218 0.44 17.42 1.62
CA VAL A 218 0.79 18.35 2.70
C VAL A 218 -0.20 19.52 2.68
N PHE A 219 -0.96 19.67 3.77
CA PHE A 219 -2.01 20.68 3.87
C PHE A 219 -2.05 21.31 5.27
N TYR A 220 -2.18 22.64 5.31
CA TYR A 220 -2.31 23.41 6.54
C TYR A 220 -3.54 24.31 6.48
N GLY A 221 -4.24 24.42 7.61
CA GLY A 221 -5.47 25.19 7.72
C GLY A 221 -6.72 24.33 7.62
N PRO A 222 -7.92 24.96 7.64
CA PRO A 222 -9.19 24.25 7.61
C PRO A 222 -9.51 23.74 6.21
N THR A 223 -9.94 22.49 6.13
CA THR A 223 -10.58 21.96 4.93
C THR A 223 -11.93 22.65 4.66
N PRO A 224 -12.51 22.54 3.46
CA PRO A 224 -13.86 23.02 3.18
C PRO A 224 -14.92 22.49 4.17
N ALA A 225 -14.80 21.23 4.59
CA ALA A 225 -15.70 20.61 5.57
C ALA A 225 -15.56 21.24 6.97
N GLU A 226 -14.36 21.71 7.33
CA GLU A 226 -14.08 22.32 8.64
C GLU A 226 -14.35 23.83 8.69
N ARG A 227 -14.65 24.50 7.56
CA ARG A 227 -14.88 25.96 7.54
C ARG A 227 -15.95 26.40 8.53
N LYS A 228 -17.04 25.64 8.65
CA LYS A 228 -18.11 25.91 9.65
C LYS A 228 -17.60 25.73 11.08
N SER A 229 -16.66 24.80 11.29
CA SER A 229 -16.08 24.52 12.61
C SER A 229 -15.15 25.62 13.11
N LEU A 230 -14.70 26.54 12.24
CA LEU A 230 -13.94 27.72 12.66
C LEU A 230 -14.71 28.58 13.67
N ALA A 231 -16.03 28.61 13.57
CA ALA A 231 -16.91 29.29 14.52
C ALA A 231 -16.78 28.75 15.96
N PHE A 232 -16.32 27.51 16.15
CA PHE A 232 -16.12 26.92 17.48
C PHE A 232 -14.70 27.13 18.02
N ARG A 233 -13.82 27.82 17.30
CA ARG A 233 -12.52 28.26 17.83
C ARG A 233 -12.72 29.40 18.84
N ARG A 234 -11.69 29.68 19.63
CA ARG A 234 -11.69 30.84 20.52
C ARG A 234 -11.32 32.11 19.74
N SER A 235 -11.91 33.22 20.14
CA SER A 235 -11.55 34.56 19.71
C SER A 235 -11.74 35.54 20.87
N ILE A 236 -11.39 36.81 20.68
CA ILE A 236 -11.51 37.82 21.73
C ILE A 236 -12.94 38.36 21.74
N TYR A 237 -13.55 38.32 22.93
CA TYR A 237 -14.90 38.79 23.18
C TYR A 237 -14.94 39.73 24.37
N VAL A 238 -15.87 40.67 24.29
CA VAL A 238 -16.23 41.55 25.40
C VAL A 238 -17.10 40.76 26.38
N VAL A 239 -16.71 40.71 27.66
CA VAL A 239 -17.37 39.90 28.71
C VAL A 239 -18.08 40.74 29.77
N GLN A 240 -17.93 42.05 29.73
CA GLN A 240 -18.66 43.05 30.52
C GLN A 240 -19.00 44.22 29.57
N ASP A 241 -20.06 44.98 29.82
CA ASP A 241 -20.33 46.17 29.01
C ASP A 241 -19.17 47.18 29.18
N VAL A 242 -18.75 47.83 28.09
CA VAL A 242 -17.62 48.77 28.03
C VAL A 242 -18.09 50.09 27.43
N ALA A 243 -17.84 51.22 28.08
CA ALA A 243 -18.21 52.54 27.58
C ALA A 243 -17.22 53.05 26.50
N GLU A 244 -17.65 54.02 25.69
CA GLU A 244 -16.74 54.72 24.77
C GLU A 244 -15.62 55.42 25.57
N GLY A 245 -14.38 55.25 25.11
CA GLY A 245 -13.17 55.74 25.78
C GLY A 245 -12.68 54.89 26.94
N GLU A 246 -13.45 53.90 27.43
CA GLU A 246 -13.04 53.02 28.52
C GLU A 246 -11.91 52.08 28.08
N ILE A 247 -10.96 51.80 28.99
CA ILE A 247 -9.80 50.95 28.69
C ILE A 247 -10.20 49.47 28.65
N LEU A 248 -9.77 48.76 27.60
CA LEU A 248 -9.90 47.31 27.49
C LEU A 248 -8.88 46.61 28.39
N THR A 249 -9.35 45.81 29.34
CA THR A 249 -8.57 45.11 30.37
C THR A 249 -8.86 43.60 30.36
N ALA A 250 -8.08 42.82 31.12
CA ALA A 250 -8.30 41.38 31.24
C ALA A 250 -9.65 41.02 31.90
N ASP A 251 -10.30 41.98 32.57
CA ASP A 251 -11.59 41.78 33.24
C ASP A 251 -12.77 41.96 32.29
N ASN A 252 -12.67 42.89 31.32
CA ASN A 252 -13.75 43.22 30.39
C ASN A 252 -13.58 42.59 28.98
N VAL A 253 -12.40 42.10 28.60
CA VAL A 253 -12.19 41.27 27.39
C VAL A 253 -11.53 39.93 27.71
N ARG A 254 -12.01 38.85 27.07
CA ARG A 254 -11.46 37.50 27.27
C ARG A 254 -11.38 36.70 25.97
N ILE A 255 -10.47 35.74 25.94
CA ILE A 255 -10.38 34.74 24.87
C ILE A 255 -11.36 33.60 25.16
N ILE A 256 -12.54 33.67 24.55
CA ILE A 256 -13.61 32.68 24.71
C ILE A 256 -14.15 32.23 23.34
N ARG A 257 -15.02 31.23 23.33
CA ARG A 257 -15.79 30.86 22.13
C ARG A 257 -17.02 31.77 22.03
N PRO A 258 -17.57 32.01 20.83
CA PRO A 258 -17.19 31.45 19.52
C PRO A 258 -16.01 32.18 18.84
N GLY A 259 -15.71 31.81 17.59
CA GLY A 259 -14.52 32.20 16.83
C GLY A 259 -14.75 33.36 15.86
N TYR A 260 -15.63 34.32 16.20
CA TYR A 260 -16.00 35.44 15.32
C TYR A 260 -15.27 36.75 15.60
N GLY A 261 -14.60 36.88 16.75
CA GLY A 261 -13.83 38.07 17.12
C GLY A 261 -12.38 38.01 16.64
N LEU A 262 -11.58 38.95 17.13
CA LEU A 262 -10.14 38.97 16.86
C LEU A 262 -9.46 37.66 17.28
N PRO A 263 -8.42 37.21 16.54
CA PRO A 263 -7.64 36.04 16.91
C PRO A 263 -7.05 36.16 18.33
N PRO A 264 -6.94 35.06 19.09
CA PRO A 264 -6.42 35.08 20.45
C PRO A 264 -5.04 35.74 20.63
N HIS A 265 -4.17 35.61 19.63
CA HIS A 265 -2.81 36.20 19.68
C HIS A 265 -2.81 37.73 19.62
N GLU A 266 -3.93 38.36 19.26
CA GLU A 266 -4.06 39.82 19.21
C GLU A 266 -4.37 40.43 20.59
N LEU A 267 -4.69 39.62 21.61
CA LEU A 267 -5.10 40.13 22.92
C LEU A 267 -4.07 41.08 23.55
N PRO A 268 -2.74 40.81 23.51
CA PRO A 268 -1.75 41.75 24.04
C PRO A 268 -1.77 43.13 23.36
N ARG A 269 -2.19 43.21 22.09
CA ARG A 269 -2.31 44.47 21.35
C ARG A 269 -3.61 45.20 21.63
N VAL A 270 -4.64 44.49 22.11
CA VAL A 270 -5.93 45.02 22.51
C VAL A 270 -5.88 45.62 23.92
N LEU A 271 -5.24 44.92 24.85
CA LEU A 271 -5.18 45.33 26.25
C LEU A 271 -4.50 46.70 26.41
N GLY A 272 -5.08 47.55 27.25
CA GLY A 272 -4.60 48.91 27.50
C GLY A 272 -5.05 49.96 26.48
N ARG A 273 -5.78 49.58 25.43
CA ARG A 273 -6.36 50.52 24.46
C ARG A 273 -7.76 50.98 24.89
N PRO A 274 -8.15 52.25 24.63
CA PRO A 274 -9.51 52.71 24.84
C PRO A 274 -10.47 52.15 23.78
N ALA A 275 -11.70 51.80 24.17
CA ALA A 275 -12.75 51.43 23.22
C ALA A 275 -13.18 52.66 22.40
N ARG A 276 -13.30 52.52 21.07
CA ARG A 276 -13.71 53.63 20.18
C ARG A 276 -15.20 53.95 20.19
N GLN A 277 -15.98 53.09 20.83
CA GLN A 277 -17.43 53.19 20.94
C GLN A 277 -17.87 52.33 22.13
N ALA A 278 -19.10 52.54 22.62
CA ALA A 278 -19.68 51.65 23.63
C ALA A 278 -19.89 50.23 23.04
N VAL A 279 -19.47 49.19 23.76
CA VAL A 279 -19.57 47.78 23.34
C VAL A 279 -20.26 46.96 24.42
N ARG A 280 -21.22 46.11 24.03
CA ARG A 280 -21.97 45.27 24.98
C ARG A 280 -21.24 43.96 25.28
N ARG A 281 -21.51 43.41 26.46
CA ARG A 281 -21.16 42.03 26.84
C ARG A 281 -21.69 41.05 25.80
N GLY A 282 -20.84 40.09 25.42
CA GLY A 282 -21.15 39.06 24.43
C GLY A 282 -20.85 39.47 22.99
N THR A 283 -20.28 40.66 22.76
CA THR A 283 -19.86 41.10 21.43
C THR A 283 -18.48 40.55 21.05
N ALA A 284 -18.38 40.06 19.81
CA ALA A 284 -17.12 39.70 19.19
C ALA A 284 -16.26 40.95 19.00
N LEU A 285 -15.08 40.99 19.60
CA LEU A 285 -14.23 42.18 19.49
C LEU A 285 -13.65 42.26 18.07
N SER A 286 -13.59 43.47 17.51
CA SER A 286 -12.97 43.76 16.20
C SER A 286 -12.09 45.00 16.28
N TRP A 287 -11.14 45.16 15.36
CA TRP A 287 -10.27 46.35 15.34
C TRP A 287 -11.02 47.67 15.14
N ALA A 288 -12.24 47.66 14.58
CA ALA A 288 -13.07 48.86 14.47
C ALA A 288 -13.56 49.37 15.84
N MET A 289 -13.55 48.53 16.87
CA MET A 289 -13.97 48.86 18.24
C MET A 289 -12.81 49.30 19.13
N VAL A 290 -11.56 49.19 18.68
CA VAL A 290 -10.31 49.36 19.47
C VAL A 290 -9.41 50.45 18.90
#